data_AF-A0A2K5ARP9-F1
#
_entry.id   AF-A0A2K5ARP9-F1
#
_cell.length_a   1.000
_cell.length_b   1.000
_cell.length_c   1.000
_cell.angle_alpha   90.00
_cell.angle_beta   90.00
_cell.angle_gamma   90.00
#
_symmetry.space_group_name_H-M   'P 1'
#
loop_
_entity.id
_entity.type
_entity.pdbx_description
1 polymer ?
#
loop_
_entity_poly.entity_id
_entity_poly.type
_entity_poly.pdbx_seq_one_letter_code
_entity_poly.pdbx_strand_id
1 'polypeptide(L)' 'MKRAKVFVEGMVQGVGYRYNVKHIAMKYRVKGFVKNLDDDRI' A
#
# COMPACT_ATOMS: atom_id res chain seq x y z
N MET A 1 -14.74 -2.59 14.44
CA MET A 1 -13.47 -2.33 13.72
C MET A 1 -13.55 -3.04 12.37
N LYS A 2 -13.24 -2.37 11.25
CA LYS A 2 -13.26 -2.98 9.90
C LYS A 2 -11.83 -3.13 9.37
N ARG A 3 -11.57 -4.16 8.54
CA ARG A 3 -10.28 -4.44 7.89
C ARG A 3 -10.53 -4.75 6.41
N ALA A 4 -9.68 -4.26 5.53
CA ALA A 4 -9.69 -4.58 4.11
C ALA A 4 -8.30 -5.07 3.68
N LYS A 5 -8.27 -6.00 2.73
CA LYS A 5 -7.08 -6.40 1.97
C LYS A 5 -7.32 -5.97 0.53
N VAL A 6 -6.40 -5.21 -0.04
CA VAL A 6 -6.50 -4.61 -1.36
C VAL A 6 -5.26 -5.02 -2.15
N PHE A 7 -5.44 -5.26 -3.45
CA PHE A 7 -4.34 -5.43 -4.40
C PHE A 7 -4.37 -4.27 -5.38
N VAL A 8 -3.19 -3.74 -5.71
CA VAL A 8 -3.06 -2.65 -6.68
C VAL A 8 -2.14 -3.11 -7.82
N GLU A 9 -2.59 -2.89 -9.04
CA GLU A 9 -1.92 -3.29 -10.28
C GLU A 9 -1.49 -2.06 -11.09
N GLY A 10 -0.53 -2.25 -12.01
CA GLY A 10 0.02 -1.19 -12.88
C GLY A 10 1.46 -0.82 -12.50
N MET A 11 1.90 0.38 -12.89
CA MET A 11 3.24 0.89 -12.56
C MET A 11 3.29 1.35 -11.10
N VAL A 12 3.32 0.39 -10.17
CA VAL A 12 3.22 0.64 -8.72
C VAL A 12 4.51 0.28 -7.96
N GLN A 13 5.38 -0.54 -8.53
CA GLN A 13 6.69 -0.86 -7.97
C GLN A 13 7.77 0.09 -8.50
N GLY A 14 8.79 0.39 -7.67
CA GLY A 14 9.87 1.31 -8.06
C GLY A 14 9.51 2.80 -8.10
N VAL A 15 8.24 3.17 -7.94
CA VAL A 15 7.75 4.57 -8.04
C VAL A 15 7.47 5.25 -6.69
N GLY A 16 7.90 4.66 -5.58
CA GLY A 16 7.66 5.21 -4.24
C GLY A 16 6.24 4.98 -3.69
N TYR A 17 5.43 4.12 -4.31
CA TYR A 17 4.04 3.86 -3.92
C TYR A 17 3.89 3.50 -2.43
N ARG A 18 4.71 2.56 -1.93
CA ARG A 18 4.70 2.15 -0.51
C ARG A 18 4.96 3.30 0.47
N TYR A 19 5.86 4.23 0.10
CA TYR A 19 6.14 5.40 0.91
C TYR A 19 4.92 6.32 0.98
N ASN A 20 4.26 6.57 -0.15
CA ASN A 20 3.05 7.36 -0.22
C ASN A 20 1.90 6.73 0.60
N VAL A 21 1.67 5.42 0.46
CA VAL A 21 0.67 4.68 1.26
C VAL A 21 0.95 4.83 2.76
N LYS A 22 2.21 4.67 3.19
CA LYS A 22 2.59 4.86 4.59
C LYS A 22 2.29 6.29 5.06
N HIS A 23 2.64 7.31 4.27
CA HIS A 23 2.36 8.71 4.61
C HIS A 23 0.86 8.99 4.78
N ILE A 24 0.03 8.52 3.84
CA ILE A 24 -1.43 8.67 3.90
C ILE A 24 -2.00 7.89 5.09
N ALA A 25 -1.56 6.66 5.33
CA ALA A 25 -2.01 5.85 6.46
C ALA A 25 -1.75 6.55 7.80
N MET A 26 -0.59 7.19 7.95
CA MET A 26 -0.28 8.00 9.14
C MET A 26 -1.22 9.21 9.28
N LYS A 27 -1.48 9.94 8.17
CA LYS A 27 -2.39 11.10 8.15
C LYS A 27 -3.81 10.73 8.61
N TYR A 28 -4.32 9.58 8.16
CA TYR A 28 -5.67 9.11 8.49
C TYR A 28 -5.72 8.13 9.67
N ARG A 29 -4.62 7.91 10.38
CA ARG A 29 -4.50 6.98 11.51
C ARG A 29 -4.96 5.54 11.19
N VAL A 30 -4.72 5.09 9.95
CA VAL A 30 -5.01 3.74 9.49
C VAL A 30 -3.86 2.81 9.89
N LYS A 31 -4.18 1.69 10.55
CA LYS A 31 -3.20 0.67 10.94
C LYS A 31 -3.15 -0.43 9.88
N GLY A 32 -1.95 -0.89 9.53
CA GLY A 32 -1.75 -1.96 8.56
C GLY A 32 -0.32 -2.05 8.04
N PHE A 33 -0.14 -2.76 6.93
CA PHE A 33 1.11 -2.85 6.20
C PHE A 33 0.86 -2.74 4.70
N VAL A 34 1.93 -2.44 3.96
CA VAL A 34 1.96 -2.43 2.50
C VAL A 34 3.22 -3.18 2.07
N LYS A 35 3.13 -4.05 1.07
CA LYS A 35 4.28 -4.85 0.59
C LYS A 35 4.24 -4.97 -0.92
N ASN A 36 5.40 -5.05 -1.56
CA ASN A 36 5.45 -5.49 -2.95
C ASN A 36 5.21 -7.01 -2.98
N LEU A 37 4.59 -7.47 -4.06
CA LEU A 37 4.43 -8.87 -4.40
C LEU A 37 5.28 -9.20 -5.62
N ASP A 38 5.62 -10.47 -5.80
CA ASP A 38 6.46 -10.94 -6.91
C ASP A 38 5.72 -10.91 -8.26
N ASP A 39 4.40 -10.70 -8.25
CA ASP A 39 3.53 -10.61 -9.43
C ASP A 39 3.26 -9.16 -9.86
N ASP A 40 4.21 -8.26 -9.60
CA ASP A 40 4.17 -6.81 -9.88
C ASP A 40 3.10 -6.00 -9.14
N ARG A 41 2.30 -6.63 -8.27
CA ARG A 41 1.29 -5.95 -7.46
C ARG A 41 1.83 -5.45 -6.12
N ILE A 42 1.00 -4.64 -5.45
CA ILE A 42 1.17 -4.23 -4.05
C ILE A 42 -0.05 -4.66 -3.23
#